data_AF-K2CQL5-F1
#
_entry.id   AF-K2CQL5-F1
#
_cell.length_a   1.000
_cell.length_b   1.000
_cell.length_c   1.000
_cell.angle_alpha   90.00
_cell.angle_beta   90.00
_cell.angle_gamma   90.00
#
_symmetry.space_group_name_H-M   'P 1'
#
loop_
_entity.id
_entity.type
_entity.pdbx_description
1 polymer ?
#
loop_
_entity_poly.entity_id
_entity_poly.type
_entity_poly.pdbx_seq_one_letter_code
_entity_poly.pdbx_strand_id
1 'polypeptide(L)'
;TGDAVGKPTTGPFGFAYTSPNAMVPQLGVYYTPTPVFEIVMNLAIFVLLWKIRKKNLSDGMLTLIYLSLYSLLRFFVAFTSSYKIIALGLNQAQIVSVLVFAISMPLLAILTLKKRQIAKVN
;
A
#
# COMPACT_ATOMS: atom_id res chain seq x y z
N THR A 1 -9.52 16.55 -11.69
CA THR A 1 -9.02 15.63 -10.64
C THR A 1 -7.78 16.22 -10.00
N GLY A 2 -7.44 15.82 -8.78
CA GLY A 2 -6.49 16.51 -7.89
C GLY A 2 -6.73 16.23 -6.39
N ASP A 3 -7.68 15.37 -6.09
CA ASP A 3 -8.13 14.91 -4.78
C ASP A 3 -7.08 14.08 -4.01
N ALA A 4 -6.13 13.45 -4.72
CA ALA A 4 -5.10 12.59 -4.15
C ALA A 4 -3.67 13.16 -4.31
N VAL A 5 -3.50 14.50 -4.21
CA VAL A 5 -2.17 15.12 -4.31
C VAL A 5 -1.26 14.78 -3.13
N GLY A 6 0.02 14.52 -3.43
CA GLY A 6 1.06 14.39 -2.43
C GLY A 6 1.51 15.74 -1.87
N LYS A 7 2.60 15.73 -1.10
CA LYS A 7 3.20 16.95 -0.53
C LYS A 7 3.84 17.82 -1.62
N PRO A 8 3.88 19.16 -1.45
CA PRO A 8 4.71 20.03 -2.28
C PRO A 8 6.14 19.49 -2.33
N THR A 9 6.72 19.45 -3.52
CA THR A 9 8.06 18.89 -3.72
C THR A 9 8.88 19.76 -4.66
N THR A 10 10.16 19.88 -4.35
CA THR A 10 11.19 20.44 -5.24
C THR A 10 11.97 19.35 -5.95
N GLY A 11 11.59 18.08 -5.75
CA GLY A 11 12.25 16.93 -6.36
C GLY A 11 12.04 16.85 -7.88
N PRO A 12 12.80 15.98 -8.56
CA PRO A 12 12.81 15.89 -10.03
C PRO A 12 11.48 15.39 -10.63
N PHE A 13 10.62 14.77 -9.82
CA PHE A 13 9.35 14.21 -10.25
C PHE A 13 8.20 14.87 -9.46
N GLY A 14 7.61 15.89 -10.06
CA GLY A 14 6.44 16.59 -9.52
C GLY A 14 5.45 16.94 -10.63
N PHE A 15 4.16 16.93 -10.31
CA PHE A 15 3.12 17.42 -11.21
C PHE A 15 2.57 18.74 -10.71
N ALA A 16 2.53 19.74 -11.60
CA ALA A 16 1.86 21.00 -11.37
C ALA A 16 0.46 20.94 -11.98
N TYR A 17 -0.53 21.30 -11.17
CA TYR A 17 -1.91 21.37 -11.60
C TYR A 17 -2.20 22.80 -12.07
N THR A 18 -2.68 22.93 -13.31
CA THR A 18 -2.96 24.22 -13.97
C THR A 18 -4.46 24.48 -14.15
N SER A 19 -5.31 23.46 -13.98
CA SER A 19 -6.75 23.60 -14.13
C SER A 19 -7.36 24.35 -12.93
N PRO A 20 -8.16 25.41 -13.14
CA PRO A 20 -8.79 26.18 -12.06
C PRO A 20 -9.68 25.36 -11.12
N ASN A 21 -10.24 24.25 -11.63
CA ASN A 21 -11.15 23.37 -10.88
C ASN A 21 -10.42 22.20 -10.20
N ALA A 22 -9.09 22.20 -10.16
CA ALA A 22 -8.33 21.14 -9.50
C ALA A 22 -8.45 21.27 -7.97
N MET A 23 -8.72 20.15 -7.29
CA MET A 23 -8.83 20.09 -5.82
C MET A 23 -7.46 20.05 -5.15
N VAL A 24 -6.61 21.03 -5.45
CA VAL A 24 -5.24 21.12 -4.92
C VAL A 24 -5.09 22.32 -3.97
N PRO A 25 -4.17 22.28 -3.00
CA PRO A 25 -3.96 23.40 -2.09
C PRO A 25 -3.56 24.71 -2.79
N GLN A 26 -2.77 24.62 -3.86
CA GLN A 26 -2.30 25.78 -4.62
C GLN A 26 -2.02 25.39 -6.08
N LEU A 27 -2.47 26.21 -7.03
CA LEU A 27 -2.18 26.02 -8.46
C LEU A 27 -0.74 26.44 -8.80
N GLY A 28 -0.14 25.79 -9.79
CA GLY A 28 1.22 26.10 -10.24
C GLY A 28 2.35 25.61 -9.32
N VAL A 29 2.02 24.93 -8.22
CA VAL A 29 3.00 24.27 -7.35
C VAL A 29 3.18 22.82 -7.78
N TYR A 30 4.42 22.34 -7.74
CA TYR A 30 4.76 20.95 -8.00
C TYR A 30 4.45 20.08 -6.77
N TYR A 31 3.58 19.10 -6.96
CA TYR A 31 3.23 18.12 -5.93
C TYR A 31 3.82 16.76 -6.27
N THR A 32 4.20 16.03 -5.23
CA THR A 32 4.62 14.64 -5.34
C THR A 32 3.48 13.81 -5.94
N PRO A 33 3.72 13.03 -7.01
CA PRO A 33 2.67 12.28 -7.69
C PRO A 33 2.32 10.98 -6.95
N THR A 34 1.75 11.10 -5.75
CA THR A 34 1.32 9.95 -4.92
C THR A 34 0.52 8.89 -5.70
N PRO A 35 -0.45 9.25 -6.56
CA PRO A 35 -1.24 8.25 -7.29
C PRO A 35 -0.40 7.38 -8.23
N VAL A 36 0.69 7.93 -8.79
CA VAL A 36 1.60 7.15 -9.65
C VAL A 36 2.32 6.09 -8.83
N PHE A 37 2.82 6.46 -7.65
CA PHE A 37 3.43 5.49 -6.73
C PHE A 37 2.43 4.41 -6.32
N GLU A 38 1.19 4.80 -6.02
CA GLU A 38 0.11 3.85 -5.67
C GLU A 38 -0.16 2.85 -6.80
N ILE A 39 -0.27 3.31 -8.05
CA ILE A 39 -0.50 2.43 -9.22
C ILE A 39 0.68 1.46 -9.41
N VAL A 40 1.92 1.97 -9.38
CA VAL A 40 3.12 1.15 -9.58
C VAL A 40 3.22 0.05 -8.52
N MET A 41 2.97 0.40 -7.25
CA MET A 41 2.99 -0.56 -6.15
C MET A 41 1.86 -1.60 -6.26
N ASN A 42 0.65 -1.18 -6.60
CA ASN A 42 -0.48 -2.10 -6.80
C ASN A 42 -0.19 -3.08 -7.95
N LEU A 43 0.40 -2.60 -9.05
CA LEU A 43 0.80 -3.44 -10.16
C LEU A 43 1.90 -4.43 -9.76
N ALA A 44 2.88 -4.00 -8.95
CA ALA A 44 3.92 -4.88 -8.42
C ALA A 44 3.34 -6.00 -7.55
N ILE A 45 2.39 -5.66 -6.65
CA ILE A 45 1.65 -6.64 -5.85
C ILE A 45 0.90 -7.62 -6.76
N PHE A 46 0.17 -7.10 -7.75
CA PHE A 46 -0.60 -7.92 -8.69
C PHE A 46 0.29 -8.93 -9.42
N VAL A 47 1.42 -8.49 -9.98
CA VAL A 47 2.36 -9.36 -10.69
C VAL A 47 2.93 -10.45 -9.76
N LEU A 48 3.27 -10.09 -8.52
CA LEU A 48 3.77 -11.05 -7.54
C LEU A 48 2.72 -12.11 -7.21
N LEU A 49 1.48 -11.68 -6.89
CA LEU A 49 0.36 -12.58 -6.59
C LEU A 49 0.03 -13.47 -7.80
N TRP A 50 0.03 -12.90 -9.00
CA TRP A 50 -0.25 -13.64 -10.23
C TRP A 50 0.75 -14.76 -10.49
N LYS A 51 2.03 -14.55 -10.14
CA LYS A 51 3.08 -15.58 -10.24
C LYS A 51 2.90 -16.71 -9.23
N ILE A 52 2.47 -16.40 -8.00
CA ILE A 52 2.37 -17.40 -6.93
C ILE A 52 1.02 -18.11 -6.85
N ARG A 53 -0.03 -17.60 -7.52
CA ARG A 53 -1.40 -18.16 -7.45
C ARG A 53 -1.50 -19.66 -7.76
N LYS A 54 -0.61 -20.20 -8.60
CA LYS A 54 -0.61 -21.61 -9.02
C LYS A 54 0.22 -22.53 -8.09
N LYS A 55 0.81 -22.02 -7.01
CA LYS A 55 1.74 -22.78 -6.13
C LYS A 55 1.05 -23.63 -5.05
N ASN A 56 -0.13 -24.21 -5.34
CA ASN A 56 -0.93 -25.00 -4.38
C ASN A 56 -1.05 -24.30 -3.01
N LEU A 57 -1.32 -23.00 -3.00
CA LEU A 57 -1.49 -22.24 -1.76
C LEU A 57 -2.76 -22.70 -1.06
N SER A 58 -2.74 -22.76 0.28
CA SER A 58 -3.94 -23.03 1.06
C SER A 58 -4.95 -21.90 0.90
N ASP A 59 -6.24 -22.22 1.07
CA ASP A 59 -7.31 -21.24 0.99
C ASP A 59 -7.05 -20.06 1.95
N GLY A 60 -7.28 -18.84 1.47
CA GLY A 60 -7.04 -17.61 2.20
C GLY A 60 -5.58 -17.14 2.26
N MET A 61 -4.59 -18.00 1.93
CA MET A 61 -3.17 -17.63 2.00
C MET A 61 -2.82 -16.54 0.97
N LEU A 62 -3.40 -16.58 -0.22
CA LEU A 62 -3.19 -15.55 -1.24
C LEU A 62 -3.73 -14.18 -0.78
N THR A 63 -4.89 -14.16 -0.12
CA THR A 63 -5.50 -12.95 0.45
C THR A 63 -4.65 -12.38 1.58
N LEU A 64 -4.12 -13.23 2.46
CA LEU A 64 -3.25 -12.78 3.54
C LEU A 64 -1.94 -12.19 3.01
N ILE A 65 -1.34 -12.80 1.99
CA ILE A 65 -0.16 -12.25 1.31
C ILE A 65 -0.48 -10.88 0.71
N TYR A 66 -1.62 -10.75 0.02
CA TYR A 66 -2.08 -9.46 -0.50
C TYR A 66 -2.22 -8.41 0.61
N LEU A 67 -2.94 -8.72 1.68
CA LEU A 67 -3.18 -7.80 2.78
C LEU A 67 -1.88 -7.36 3.47
N SER A 68 -0.95 -8.29 3.71
CA SER A 68 0.35 -7.97 4.31
C SER A 68 1.19 -7.06 3.40
N LEU A 69 1.29 -7.38 2.11
CA LEU A 69 2.06 -6.57 1.15
C LEU A 69 1.44 -5.18 0.95
N TYR A 70 0.13 -5.13 0.76
CA TYR A 70 -0.59 -3.88 0.55
C TYR A 70 -0.46 -2.96 1.76
N SER A 71 -0.65 -3.50 2.97
CA SER A 71 -0.51 -2.73 4.20
C SER A 71 0.91 -2.17 4.37
N LEU A 72 1.93 -2.98 4.08
CA LEU A 72 3.32 -2.52 4.16
C LEU A 72 3.58 -1.36 3.20
N LEU A 73 3.22 -1.50 1.92
CA LEU A 73 3.42 -0.46 0.91
C LEU A 73 2.57 0.79 1.20
N ARG A 74 1.32 0.62 1.63
CA ARG A 74 0.42 1.71 1.97
C ARG A 74 0.96 2.54 3.12
N PHE A 75 1.56 1.90 4.13
CA PHE A 75 2.22 2.59 5.23
C PHE A 75 3.33 3.52 4.75
N PHE A 76 4.19 3.06 3.83
CA PHE A 76 5.28 3.88 3.29
C PHE A 76 4.80 5.02 2.40
N VAL A 77 3.86 4.77 1.47
CA VAL A 77 3.34 5.84 0.60
C VAL A 77 2.50 6.86 1.34
N ALA A 78 1.90 6.48 2.46
CA ALA A 78 1.20 7.43 3.30
C ALA A 78 2.13 8.53 3.86
N PHE A 79 3.46 8.35 3.92
CA PHE A 79 4.40 9.41 4.29
C PHE A 79 4.58 10.49 3.20
N THR A 80 4.50 10.09 1.93
CA THR A 80 4.62 11.01 0.78
C THR A 80 3.31 11.76 0.50
N SER A 81 2.19 11.23 1.00
CA SER A 81 0.89 11.83 0.86
C SER A 81 0.68 13.03 1.79
N SER A 82 -0.20 13.95 1.39
CA SER A 82 -0.59 15.15 2.16
C SER A 82 -1.74 14.90 3.15
N TYR A 83 -2.02 13.65 3.49
CA TYR A 83 -3.11 13.32 4.42
C TYR A 83 -2.88 13.93 5.81
N LYS A 84 -3.97 14.39 6.42
CA LYS A 84 -3.96 14.92 7.79
C LYS A 84 -3.53 13.83 8.77
N ILE A 85 -2.68 14.22 9.72
CA ILE A 85 -2.35 13.43 10.90
C ILE A 85 -3.60 13.38 11.78
N ILE A 86 -4.01 12.18 12.18
CA ILE A 86 -5.23 11.99 12.98
C ILE A 86 -4.89 11.67 14.44
N ALA A 87 -3.90 10.79 14.67
CA ALA A 87 -3.51 10.40 16.02
C ALA A 87 -2.06 9.91 16.04
N LEU A 88 -1.35 10.12 17.16
CA LEU A 88 0.01 9.61 17.41
C LEU A 88 1.06 10.01 16.36
N GLY A 89 0.86 11.15 15.68
CA GLY A 89 1.74 11.56 14.57
C GLY A 89 1.54 10.76 13.28
N LEU A 90 0.55 9.87 13.22
CA LEU A 90 0.20 9.05 12.07
C LEU A 90 -1.10 9.53 11.41
N ASN A 91 -1.19 9.35 10.09
CA ASN A 91 -2.43 9.53 9.35
C ASN A 91 -3.31 8.28 9.42
N GLN A 92 -4.58 8.41 9.00
CA GLN A 92 -5.54 7.31 8.99
C GLN A 92 -5.02 6.08 8.25
N ALA A 93 -4.40 6.30 7.09
CA ALA A 93 -3.91 5.23 6.23
C ALA A 93 -2.80 4.43 6.92
N GLN A 94 -1.90 5.08 7.65
CA GLN A 94 -0.84 4.43 8.41
C GLN A 94 -1.40 3.59 9.56
N ILE A 95 -2.36 4.12 10.31
CA ILE A 95 -2.99 3.39 11.43
C ILE A 95 -3.67 2.12 10.91
N VAL A 96 -4.49 2.25 9.87
CA VAL A 96 -5.18 1.11 9.25
C VAL A 96 -4.17 0.09 8.70
N SER A 97 -3.11 0.57 8.07
CA SER A 97 -2.05 -0.31 7.54
C SER A 97 -1.37 -1.12 8.65
N VAL A 98 -1.05 -0.49 9.79
CA VAL A 98 -0.45 -1.19 10.93
C VAL A 98 -1.40 -2.26 11.47
N LEU A 99 -2.69 -1.95 11.65
CA LEU A 99 -3.69 -2.91 12.15
C LEU A 99 -3.86 -4.11 11.22
N VAL A 100 -4.01 -3.87 9.91
CA VAL A 100 -4.19 -4.94 8.92
C VAL A 100 -2.91 -5.78 8.81
N PHE A 101 -1.73 -5.17 8.87
CA PHE A 101 -0.47 -5.90 8.88
C PHE A 101 -0.33 -6.78 10.13
N ALA A 102 -0.65 -6.25 11.31
CA ALA A 102 -0.57 -6.95 12.59
C ALA A 102 -1.51 -8.16 12.68
N ILE A 103 -2.62 -8.18 11.94
CA ILE A 103 -3.54 -9.33 11.87
C ILE A 103 -3.13 -10.30 10.76
N SER A 104 -2.84 -9.78 9.56
CA SER A 104 -2.58 -10.62 8.38
C SER A 104 -1.27 -11.41 8.49
N MET A 105 -0.21 -10.81 9.04
CA MET A 105 1.11 -11.44 9.09
C MET A 105 1.14 -12.66 10.03
N PRO A 106 0.63 -12.61 11.27
CA PRO A 106 0.59 -13.78 12.14
C PRO A 106 -0.29 -14.92 11.57
N LEU A 107 -1.44 -14.59 10.99
CA LEU A 107 -2.30 -15.59 10.34
C LEU A 107 -1.58 -16.27 9.17
N LEU A 108 -0.87 -15.49 8.35
CA LEU A 108 -0.06 -16.03 7.26
C LEU A 108 1.04 -16.96 7.79
N ALA A 109 1.74 -16.55 8.85
CA ALA A 109 2.78 -17.35 9.49
C ALA A 109 2.21 -18.69 10.01
N ILE A 110 1.09 -18.67 10.74
CA ILE A 110 0.45 -19.88 11.28
C ILE A 110 0.06 -20.85 10.14
N LEU A 111 -0.57 -20.36 9.07
CA LEU A 111 -0.97 -21.20 7.94
C LEU A 111 0.24 -21.80 7.21
N THR A 112 1.32 -21.03 7.04
CA THR A 112 2.54 -21.53 6.41
C THR A 112 3.22 -22.62 7.25
N LEU A 113 3.24 -22.47 8.58
CA LEU A 113 3.80 -23.45 9.50
C LEU A 113 2.97 -24.74 9.53
N LYS A 114 1.64 -24.64 9.61
CA LYS A 114 0.73 -25.80 9.58
C LYS A 114 0.88 -26.61 8.28
N LYS A 115 0.95 -25.94 7.13
CA LYS A 115 1.18 -26.60 5.84
C LYS A 115 2.52 -27.34 5.80
N ARG A 116 3.59 -26.77 6.36
CA ARG A 116 4.91 -27.41 6.45
C ARG A 116 4.90 -28.65 7.35
N GLN A 117 4.13 -28.65 8.43
CA GLN A 117 4.01 -29.82 9.31
C GLN A 117 3.30 -30.97 8.61
N ILE A 118 2.18 -30.70 7.92
CA ILE A 118 1.44 -31.73 7.16
C ILE A 118 2.34 -32.35 6.09
N ALA A 119 3.13 -31.53 5.38
CA ALA A 119 4.06 -32.00 4.36
C ALA A 119 5.26 -32.81 4.90
N LYS A 120 5.55 -32.77 6.21
CA LYS A 120 6.60 -33.58 6.85
C LYS A 120 6.09 -34.92 7.40
N VAL A 121 4.78 -35.05 7.63
CA VAL A 121 4.16 -36.23 8.23
C VAL A 121 3.71 -37.25 7.16
N ASN A 122 3.48 -36.78 5.92
CA ASN A 122 3.28 -37.61 4.74
C ASN A 122 4.60 -37.91 4.03
#